data_AF-A0A8S1XTL4-F1
#
_entry.id   AF-A0A8S1XTL4-F1
#
_cell.length_a   1.000
_cell.length_b   1.000
_cell.length_c   1.000
_cell.angle_alpha   90.00
_cell.angle_beta   90.00
_cell.angle_gamma   90.00
#
_symmetry.space_group_name_H-M   'P 1'
#
loop_
_entity.id
_entity.type
_entity.pdbx_description
1 polymer ?
#
loop_
_entity_poly.entity_id
_entity_poly.type
_entity_poly.pdbx_seq_one_letter_code
_entity_poly.pdbx_strand_id
1 'polypeptide(L)'
;MNSPKKNAFPTLNNLKIIQSSYGQRISKCAHLVIKKDTKKIIDTRLLSQTSIEQAKQRFIANQERQRQMQKSLPPIMKRKEFQQRSVSVSAQKTPYSKYFYFVGEGNNHQLIKKLLDDRQNWVQVKDPKSKKINFKWQETEKGYEYQTINQKEQPIQMLNHFEFHSEISDKFKLAVNFKAYCDKNRLNIYDYIPTTFAIECTNENLKSELFQFISFYRQNCPQHKLPELDKTIKQYFFSYTTLYDTKVNHYPTLFGNENLWIFKPSNMNQGRGIHVVRSLQEVLDIQSKYQGGYKEKLLEVKRNEQNEIINKVVYLNTLVTEQFVIQKYIEKPMLIDGRKFDIRAYVLLTSSLQIYFYREGQLRLATEKFDTKVHSNYVHLTNNAIQYTHPEYGKTEEGNQYNFDQAQNLFKRDFRQEILGRIKNISYTAFQTVKHKINKQKRKNCFEIFGMDFIIDEQYTPWLIEVNTNPSLEVTSKLLDQLFPRMVNDAFRITVDLVFPQNEPNCNYPFMHYKDEENLWDSMGYLQS
;
A
#
# COMPACT_ATOMS: atom_id res chain seq x y z
N MET A 1 17.00 52.89 14.08
CA MET A 1 15.61 52.96 13.59
C MET A 1 15.61 52.64 12.10
N ASN A 2 15.05 51.50 11.70
CA ASN A 2 14.33 51.29 10.43
C ASN A 2 13.87 49.83 10.39
N SER A 3 12.55 49.66 10.33
CA SER A 3 11.82 48.39 10.41
C SER A 3 11.79 47.66 9.06
N PRO A 4 11.78 46.31 9.04
CA PRO A 4 11.58 45.56 7.80
C PRO A 4 10.09 45.45 7.46
N LYS A 5 9.79 45.70 6.18
CA LYS A 5 8.46 45.62 5.57
C LYS A 5 7.90 44.20 5.68
N LYS A 6 6.66 44.09 6.18
CA LYS A 6 5.83 42.88 6.19
C LYS A 6 5.53 42.44 4.76
N ASN A 7 5.91 41.22 4.39
CA ASN A 7 5.42 40.58 3.16
C ASN A 7 3.95 40.22 3.34
N ALA A 8 3.12 40.73 2.42
CA ALA A 8 1.67 40.54 2.40
C ALA A 8 1.29 39.11 1.95
N PHE A 9 0.27 38.56 2.60
CA PHE A 9 -0.36 37.26 2.32
C PHE A 9 -1.01 37.21 0.92
N PRO A 10 -0.98 36.08 0.19
CA PRO A 10 -1.88 35.87 -0.95
C PRO A 10 -3.28 35.47 -0.45
N THR A 11 -4.28 36.26 -0.84
CA THR A 11 -5.70 36.07 -0.57
C THR A 11 -6.40 35.26 -1.68
N LEU A 12 -7.30 34.34 -1.28
CA LEU A 12 -8.56 33.87 -1.89
C LEU A 12 -8.76 33.65 -3.41
N ASN A 13 -7.75 33.77 -4.26
CA ASN A 13 -7.90 33.50 -5.69
C ASN A 13 -7.97 31.99 -6.02
N ASN A 14 -7.43 31.11 -5.17
CA ASN A 14 -7.37 29.67 -5.46
C ASN A 14 -8.72 28.94 -5.35
N LEU A 15 -9.69 29.45 -4.57
CA LEU A 15 -11.05 28.89 -4.51
C LEU A 15 -11.96 29.43 -5.63
N LYS A 16 -11.68 30.63 -6.15
CA LYS A 16 -12.36 31.17 -7.35
C LYS A 16 -11.91 30.47 -8.63
N ILE A 17 -10.68 29.96 -8.68
CA ILE A 17 -10.20 29.13 -9.81
C ILE A 17 -11.00 27.81 -9.89
N ILE A 18 -11.40 27.24 -8.75
CA ILE A 18 -12.33 26.09 -8.71
C ILE A 18 -13.72 26.49 -9.24
N GLN A 19 -14.16 27.74 -9.09
CA GLN A 19 -15.38 28.23 -9.72
C GLN A 19 -15.22 28.56 -11.22
N SER A 20 -14.07 29.03 -11.68
CA SER A 20 -13.90 29.45 -13.08
C SER A 20 -13.60 28.30 -14.04
N SER A 21 -12.94 27.22 -13.59
CA SER A 21 -12.75 26.02 -14.43
C SER A 21 -13.99 25.12 -14.50
N TYR A 22 -14.89 25.22 -13.50
CA TYR A 22 -16.16 24.46 -13.45
C TYR A 22 -17.41 25.31 -13.81
N GLY A 23 -17.23 26.62 -14.03
CA GLY A 23 -18.30 27.60 -14.19
C GLY A 23 -19.08 27.56 -15.50
N GLN A 24 -18.84 26.58 -16.38
CA GLN A 24 -19.60 26.45 -17.64
C GLN A 24 -20.68 25.37 -17.65
N ARG A 25 -20.94 24.61 -16.56
CA ARG A 25 -21.96 23.53 -16.63
C ARG A 25 -22.97 23.32 -15.51
N ILE A 26 -23.00 24.11 -14.44
CA ILE A 26 -24.05 23.90 -13.41
C ILE A 26 -24.75 25.22 -13.07
N SER A 27 -25.77 25.53 -13.87
CA SER A 27 -26.85 26.45 -13.52
C SER A 27 -28.11 25.63 -13.27
N LYS A 28 -28.83 26.00 -12.20
CA LYS A 28 -30.09 25.42 -11.68
C LYS A 28 -29.91 24.21 -10.76
N CYS A 29 -29.89 24.48 -9.46
CA CYS A 29 -30.82 23.89 -8.48
C CYS A 29 -30.29 24.12 -7.06
N ALA A 30 -30.87 25.07 -6.33
CA ALA A 30 -31.05 25.00 -4.87
C ALA A 30 -31.80 26.26 -4.40
N HIS A 31 -33.12 26.15 -4.29
CA HIS A 31 -33.93 26.94 -3.37
C HIS A 31 -34.82 25.93 -2.64
N LEU A 32 -34.81 25.97 -1.30
CA LEU A 32 -35.96 25.84 -0.38
C LEU A 32 -35.63 25.10 0.95
N VAL A 33 -35.69 25.88 2.06
CA VAL A 33 -36.33 25.67 3.40
C VAL A 33 -35.90 24.41 4.21
N ILE A 34 -35.49 24.45 5.49
CA ILE A 34 -36.30 24.72 6.72
C ILE A 34 -35.40 25.03 7.96
N LYS A 35 -35.99 25.84 8.86
CA LYS A 35 -35.52 26.46 10.11
C LYS A 35 -35.76 25.59 11.38
N LYS A 36 -35.00 25.94 12.46
CA LYS A 36 -35.21 25.74 13.93
C LYS A 36 -34.99 24.30 14.47
N ASP A 37 -34.36 24.00 15.62
CA ASP A 37 -34.13 24.74 16.87
C ASP A 37 -32.74 24.45 17.49
N THR A 38 -32.24 25.38 18.30
CA THR A 38 -30.96 25.31 19.05
C THR A 38 -31.24 25.30 20.55
N LYS A 39 -30.64 24.34 21.30
CA LYS A 39 -30.05 24.52 22.65
C LYS A 39 -29.74 23.17 23.33
N LYS A 40 -28.44 22.89 23.54
CA LYS A 40 -27.85 22.55 24.85
C LYS A 40 -26.34 22.38 24.71
N ILE A 41 -25.62 23.20 25.48
CA ILE A 41 -24.16 23.18 25.63
C ILE A 41 -23.82 22.00 26.55
N ILE A 42 -22.87 21.14 26.15
CA ILE A 42 -22.24 20.17 27.05
C ILE A 42 -20.74 20.45 27.06
N ASP A 43 -20.25 20.74 28.25
CA ASP A 43 -18.88 21.03 28.62
C ASP A 43 -18.02 19.76 28.45
N THR A 44 -16.99 19.84 27.60
CA THR A 44 -16.06 18.73 27.32
C THR A 44 -14.73 18.97 28.04
N ARG A 45 -14.78 18.85 29.37
CA ARG A 45 -13.59 18.69 30.22
C ARG A 45 -13.82 17.55 31.20
N LEU A 46 -13.53 16.32 30.76
CA LEU A 46 -13.20 15.15 31.60
C LEU A 46 -12.95 13.94 30.68
N LEU A 47 -11.79 13.93 29.99
CA LEU A 47 -11.27 12.69 29.41
C LEU A 47 -10.65 11.87 30.55
N SER A 48 -11.46 11.03 31.18
CA SER A 48 -11.05 10.11 32.24
C SER A 48 -10.55 8.78 31.66
N GLN A 49 -9.69 8.08 32.42
CA GLN A 49 -9.09 6.76 32.15
C GLN A 49 -10.07 5.71 31.60
N THR A 50 -11.36 5.90 31.84
CA THR A 50 -12.50 5.17 31.30
C THR A 50 -12.50 5.01 29.77
N SER A 51 -12.04 6.00 28.99
CA SER A 51 -12.02 5.89 27.52
C SER A 51 -10.94 4.93 26.99
N ILE A 52 -9.83 4.81 27.71
CA ILE A 52 -8.72 3.91 27.40
C ILE A 52 -9.10 2.46 27.71
N GLU A 53 -9.73 2.22 28.86
CA GLU A 53 -10.24 0.90 29.24
C GLU A 53 -11.36 0.43 28.30
N GLN A 54 -12.26 1.32 27.87
CA GLN A 54 -13.30 1.00 26.89
C GLN A 54 -12.73 0.69 25.50
N ALA A 55 -11.66 1.37 25.07
CA ALA A 55 -10.96 1.06 23.82
C ALA A 55 -10.26 -0.31 23.89
N LYS A 56 -9.59 -0.62 25.02
CA LYS A 56 -8.98 -1.93 25.27
C LYS A 56 -10.03 -3.06 25.27
N GLN A 57 -11.18 -2.86 25.91
CA GLN A 57 -12.25 -3.87 25.95
C GLN A 57 -12.88 -4.10 24.56
N ARG A 58 -13.11 -3.04 23.78
CA ARG A 58 -13.58 -3.17 22.39
C ARG A 58 -12.56 -3.87 21.51
N PHE A 59 -11.27 -3.60 21.71
CA PHE A 59 -10.17 -4.27 21.02
C PHE A 59 -10.10 -5.78 21.36
N ILE A 60 -10.22 -6.15 22.63
CA ILE A 60 -10.26 -7.56 23.07
C ILE A 60 -11.49 -8.27 22.46
N ALA A 61 -12.67 -7.65 22.50
CA ALA A 61 -13.89 -8.21 21.92
C ALA A 61 -13.81 -8.37 20.38
N ASN A 62 -13.06 -7.50 19.69
CA ASN A 62 -12.78 -7.65 18.25
C ASN A 62 -11.76 -8.76 17.98
N GLN A 63 -10.73 -8.93 18.82
CA GLN A 63 -9.80 -10.06 18.71
C GLN A 63 -10.50 -11.41 18.93
N GLU A 64 -11.44 -11.49 19.87
CA GLU A 64 -12.21 -12.72 20.11
C GLU A 64 -13.13 -13.05 18.92
N ARG A 65 -13.79 -12.06 18.33
CA ARG A 65 -14.58 -12.25 17.09
C ARG A 65 -13.70 -12.70 15.92
N GLN A 66 -12.51 -12.16 15.78
CA GLN A 66 -11.56 -12.58 14.73
C GLN A 66 -11.02 -14.00 14.98
N ARG A 67 -10.74 -14.38 16.22
CA ARG A 67 -10.37 -15.76 16.61
C ARG A 67 -11.51 -16.75 16.36
N GLN A 68 -12.77 -16.35 16.56
CA GLN A 68 -13.93 -17.16 16.22
C GLN A 68 -14.08 -17.35 14.71
N MET A 69 -13.81 -16.31 13.90
CA MET A 69 -13.76 -16.45 12.43
C MET A 69 -12.63 -17.39 11.97
N GLN A 70 -11.46 -17.36 12.62
CA GLN A 70 -10.37 -18.32 12.34
C GLN A 70 -10.74 -19.76 12.72
N LYS A 71 -11.51 -19.97 13.80
CA LYS A 71 -12.01 -21.31 14.18
C LYS A 71 -13.10 -21.85 13.23
N SER A 72 -13.74 -20.98 12.45
CA SER A 72 -14.70 -21.36 11.39
C SER A 72 -14.07 -21.57 10.01
N LEU A 73 -12.75 -21.46 9.88
CA LEU A 73 -12.04 -21.82 8.66
C LEU A 73 -12.21 -23.33 8.41
N PRO A 74 -12.48 -23.78 7.17
CA PRO A 74 -12.54 -25.20 6.86
C PRO A 74 -11.21 -25.87 7.23
N PRO A 75 -11.22 -27.13 7.68
CA PRO A 75 -9.98 -27.85 7.93
C PRO A 75 -9.12 -27.85 6.68
N ILE A 76 -7.80 -27.69 6.89
CA ILE A 76 -6.77 -27.82 5.87
C ILE A 76 -7.03 -29.13 5.12
N MET A 77 -7.42 -29.07 3.85
CA MET A 77 -7.53 -30.26 3.01
C MET A 77 -6.15 -30.91 2.99
N LYS A 78 -6.06 -32.14 3.49
CA LYS A 78 -4.83 -32.91 3.49
C LYS A 78 -4.38 -33.06 2.03
N ARG A 79 -3.05 -32.99 1.82
CA ARG A 79 -2.33 -33.13 0.54
C ARG A 79 -2.82 -34.25 -0.40
N LYS A 80 -3.52 -35.28 0.14
CA LYS A 80 -4.13 -36.40 -0.61
C LYS A 80 -5.47 -36.06 -1.29
N GLU A 81 -6.27 -35.13 -0.78
CA GLU A 81 -7.57 -34.76 -1.43
C GLU A 81 -7.37 -33.89 -2.67
N PHE A 82 -6.26 -33.15 -2.76
CA PHE A 82 -5.87 -32.38 -3.94
C PHE A 82 -5.51 -33.28 -5.13
N GLN A 83 -4.92 -34.46 -4.88
CA GLN A 83 -4.65 -35.46 -5.91
C GLN A 83 -5.91 -36.19 -6.40
N GLN A 84 -6.99 -36.24 -5.61
CA GLN A 84 -8.23 -36.93 -6.03
C GLN A 84 -9.24 -36.00 -6.74
N ARG A 85 -9.24 -34.69 -6.45
CA ARG A 85 -10.15 -33.73 -7.14
C ARG A 85 -9.59 -33.13 -8.43
N SER A 86 -8.33 -33.40 -8.78
CA SER A 86 -7.71 -32.98 -10.04
C SER A 86 -7.62 -34.11 -11.08
N VAL A 87 -8.09 -35.32 -10.75
CA VAL A 87 -8.09 -36.48 -11.66
C VAL A 87 -9.50 -36.70 -12.21
N SER A 88 -9.94 -35.79 -13.08
CA SER A 88 -10.98 -36.09 -14.09
C SER A 88 -10.86 -35.15 -15.29
N VAL A 89 -9.62 -34.89 -15.72
CA VAL A 89 -9.35 -34.44 -17.09
C VAL A 89 -8.38 -35.44 -17.70
N SER A 90 -8.92 -36.59 -18.08
CA SER A 90 -8.25 -37.52 -18.98
C SER A 90 -8.12 -36.84 -20.35
N ALA A 91 -6.97 -36.25 -20.60
CA ALA A 91 -6.51 -35.97 -21.95
C ALA A 91 -5.02 -36.30 -21.97
N GLN A 92 -4.69 -37.37 -22.70
CA GLN A 92 -3.34 -37.68 -23.15
C GLN A 92 -2.71 -36.40 -23.73
N LYS A 93 -1.84 -35.74 -22.97
CA LYS A 93 -0.98 -34.67 -23.47
C LYS A 93 0.42 -35.24 -23.52
N THR A 94 0.92 -35.41 -24.73
CA THR A 94 2.36 -35.49 -24.99
C THR A 94 3.07 -34.43 -24.13
N PRO A 95 4.16 -34.76 -23.43
CA PRO A 95 4.92 -33.76 -22.70
C PRO A 95 5.40 -32.74 -23.75
N TYR A 96 5.00 -31.48 -23.61
CA TYR A 96 5.58 -30.42 -24.41
C TYR A 96 7.09 -30.50 -24.20
N SER A 97 7.85 -30.79 -25.26
CA SER A 97 9.30 -30.91 -25.15
C SER A 97 9.96 -29.59 -24.77
N LYS A 98 9.26 -28.45 -24.99
CA LYS A 98 9.71 -27.09 -24.68
C LYS A 98 8.53 -26.17 -24.34
N TYR A 99 8.70 -25.33 -23.32
CA TYR A 99 7.87 -24.17 -23.00
C TYR A 99 8.59 -22.88 -23.39
N PHE A 100 7.85 -21.85 -23.77
CA PHE A 100 8.41 -20.58 -24.20
C PHE A 100 8.07 -19.46 -23.24
N TYR A 101 9.03 -18.64 -22.86
CA TYR A 101 8.78 -17.48 -22.01
C TYR A 101 9.21 -16.17 -22.66
N PHE A 102 8.58 -15.09 -22.23
CA PHE A 102 9.04 -13.72 -22.48
C PHE A 102 9.21 -13.01 -21.14
N VAL A 103 10.34 -12.32 -20.99
CA VAL A 103 10.64 -11.47 -19.84
C VAL A 103 10.90 -10.07 -20.38
N GLY A 104 10.03 -9.12 -20.02
CA GLY A 104 10.21 -7.71 -20.35
C GLY A 104 11.32 -7.10 -19.52
N GLU A 105 12.02 -6.12 -20.09
CA GLU A 105 12.99 -5.31 -19.36
C GLU A 105 12.32 -4.53 -18.22
N GLY A 106 13.10 -4.22 -17.18
CA GLY A 106 12.61 -3.54 -15.98
C GLY A 106 13.07 -4.20 -14.68
N ASN A 107 12.25 -4.04 -13.64
CA ASN A 107 12.45 -4.51 -12.26
C ASN A 107 13.13 -5.88 -12.12
N ASN A 108 14.46 -5.87 -12.01
CA ASN A 108 15.35 -7.04 -11.94
C ASN A 108 14.95 -8.21 -12.87
N HIS A 109 14.66 -7.89 -14.13
CA HIS A 109 14.24 -8.89 -15.12
C HIS A 109 15.29 -10.00 -15.36
N GLN A 110 16.57 -9.71 -15.13
CA GLN A 110 17.67 -10.69 -15.22
C GLN A 110 17.52 -11.83 -14.19
N LEU A 111 17.08 -11.51 -12.96
CA LEU A 111 16.77 -12.52 -11.96
C LEU A 111 15.65 -13.45 -12.45
N ILE A 112 14.59 -12.89 -13.02
CA ILE A 112 13.46 -13.68 -13.55
C ILE A 112 13.91 -14.57 -14.70
N LYS A 113 14.74 -14.03 -15.61
CA LYS A 113 15.34 -14.79 -16.69
C LYS A 113 16.16 -15.97 -16.15
N LYS A 114 17.05 -15.73 -15.18
CA LYS A 114 17.84 -16.78 -14.52
C LYS A 114 16.96 -17.88 -13.93
N LEU A 115 15.93 -17.49 -13.17
CA LEU A 115 14.97 -18.42 -12.58
C LEU A 115 14.25 -19.29 -13.62
N LEU A 116 13.94 -18.74 -14.80
CA LEU A 116 13.33 -19.48 -15.89
C LEU A 116 14.35 -20.33 -16.66
N ASP A 117 15.59 -19.89 -16.80
CA ASP A 117 16.66 -20.65 -17.46
C ASP A 117 17.12 -21.87 -16.65
N ASP A 118 17.06 -21.78 -15.31
CA ASP A 118 17.35 -22.90 -14.41
C ASP A 118 16.31 -24.04 -14.51
N ARG A 119 15.20 -23.79 -15.21
CA ARG A 119 14.11 -24.75 -15.42
C ARG A 119 14.31 -25.50 -16.73
N GLN A 120 14.57 -26.81 -16.62
CA GLN A 120 14.75 -27.69 -17.78
C GLN A 120 13.48 -27.65 -18.64
N ASN A 121 13.60 -27.24 -19.90
CA ASN A 121 12.57 -27.10 -20.95
C ASN A 121 12.03 -25.67 -21.20
N TRP A 122 12.46 -24.64 -20.47
CA TRP A 122 12.08 -23.27 -20.80
C TRP A 122 13.03 -22.64 -21.83
N VAL A 123 12.46 -21.94 -22.80
CA VAL A 123 13.20 -21.24 -23.85
C VAL A 123 12.71 -19.80 -23.96
N GLN A 124 13.64 -18.85 -23.86
CA GLN A 124 13.32 -17.44 -24.03
C GLN A 124 12.92 -17.12 -25.46
N VAL A 125 11.88 -16.29 -25.61
CA VAL A 125 11.49 -15.63 -26.85
C VAL A 125 11.67 -14.13 -26.69
N LYS A 126 12.27 -13.48 -27.69
CA LYS A 126 12.53 -12.02 -27.66
C LYS A 126 11.34 -11.18 -28.11
N ASP A 127 10.52 -11.69 -29.03
CA ASP A 127 9.34 -10.98 -29.52
C ASP A 127 8.18 -11.10 -28.51
N PRO A 128 7.73 -10.01 -27.85
CA PRO A 128 6.62 -10.05 -26.90
C PRO A 128 5.28 -10.43 -27.54
N LYS A 129 5.15 -10.30 -28.87
CA LYS A 129 3.92 -10.63 -29.62
C LYS A 129 3.89 -12.07 -30.11
N SER A 130 4.93 -12.85 -29.88
CA SER A 130 4.97 -14.25 -30.30
C SER A 130 3.83 -15.05 -29.68
N LYS A 131 3.06 -15.71 -30.55
CA LYS A 131 1.96 -16.62 -30.17
C LYS A 131 2.44 -17.91 -29.48
N LYS A 132 3.74 -18.22 -29.56
CA LYS A 132 4.32 -19.41 -28.94
C LYS A 132 4.49 -19.29 -27.42
N ILE A 133 4.44 -18.07 -26.88
CA ILE A 133 4.76 -17.79 -25.48
C ILE A 133 3.75 -18.46 -24.53
N ASN A 134 4.26 -19.27 -23.60
CA ASN A 134 3.53 -19.87 -22.49
C ASN A 134 3.51 -19.00 -21.22
N PHE A 135 4.58 -18.25 -20.95
CA PHE A 135 4.65 -17.39 -19.77
C PHE A 135 5.22 -16.02 -20.11
N LYS A 136 4.51 -14.97 -19.70
CA LYS A 136 4.98 -13.59 -19.82
C LYS A 136 5.20 -13.02 -18.43
N TRP A 137 6.41 -12.53 -18.19
CA TRP A 137 6.73 -11.69 -17.04
C TRP A 137 7.06 -10.28 -17.52
N GLN A 138 6.38 -9.27 -16.99
CA GLN A 138 6.70 -7.86 -17.23
C GLN A 138 6.54 -7.06 -15.94
N GLU A 139 7.10 -5.85 -15.90
CA GLU A 139 7.01 -4.97 -14.73
C GLU A 139 5.63 -4.31 -14.58
N THR A 140 4.90 -4.13 -15.69
CA THR A 140 3.53 -3.60 -15.67
C THR A 140 2.62 -4.48 -16.52
N GLU A 141 1.32 -4.37 -16.26
CA GLU A 141 0.25 -4.98 -17.05
C GLU A 141 0.07 -4.38 -18.45
N LYS A 142 0.75 -3.26 -18.75
CA LYS A 142 0.64 -2.58 -20.04
C LYS A 142 1.09 -3.48 -21.18
N GLY A 143 0.23 -3.62 -22.19
CA GLY A 143 0.47 -4.48 -23.35
C GLY A 143 -0.02 -5.92 -23.17
N TYR A 144 -0.55 -6.30 -22.00
CA TYR A 144 -1.24 -7.56 -21.86
C TYR A 144 -2.61 -7.56 -22.54
N GLU A 145 -2.79 -8.51 -23.43
CA GLU A 145 -4.05 -8.76 -24.12
C GLU A 145 -4.86 -9.83 -23.36
N TYR A 146 -5.36 -9.48 -22.17
CA TYR A 146 -6.11 -10.41 -21.31
C TYR A 146 -7.30 -11.11 -21.99
N GLN A 147 -7.87 -10.49 -23.03
CA GLN A 147 -9.00 -11.01 -23.80
C GLN A 147 -8.61 -12.08 -24.82
N THR A 148 -7.38 -12.06 -25.32
CA THR A 148 -6.90 -12.97 -26.38
C THR A 148 -6.17 -14.19 -25.80
N ILE A 149 -5.70 -14.08 -24.56
CA ILE A 149 -5.03 -15.16 -23.84
C ILE A 149 -5.98 -16.34 -23.56
N ASN A 150 -5.47 -17.56 -23.78
CA ASN A 150 -6.17 -18.84 -23.56
C ASN A 150 -7.46 -19.00 -24.40
N GLN A 151 -7.54 -18.34 -25.57
CA GLN A 151 -8.54 -18.65 -26.59
C GLN A 151 -8.28 -20.02 -27.25
N LYS A 152 -9.31 -20.60 -27.87
CA LYS A 152 -9.20 -21.89 -28.58
C LYS A 152 -8.06 -21.79 -29.62
N GLU A 153 -7.26 -22.85 -29.76
CA GLU A 153 -6.14 -23.00 -30.71
C GLU A 153 -4.79 -22.34 -30.36
N GLN A 154 -4.65 -21.66 -29.20
CA GLN A 154 -3.37 -21.13 -28.72
C GLN A 154 -2.76 -22.02 -27.61
N PRO A 155 -1.42 -22.03 -27.44
CA PRO A 155 -0.83 -22.64 -26.25
C PRO A 155 -1.35 -21.95 -24.99
N ILE A 156 -1.40 -22.69 -23.87
CA ILE A 156 -1.76 -22.10 -22.58
C ILE A 156 -0.78 -20.98 -22.26
N GLN A 157 -1.29 -19.79 -21.97
CA GLN A 157 -0.49 -18.62 -21.58
C GLN A 157 -0.80 -18.22 -20.14
N MET A 158 0.25 -17.84 -19.40
CA MET A 158 0.21 -17.33 -18.04
C MET A 158 0.85 -15.95 -17.95
N LEU A 159 0.29 -15.08 -17.09
CA LEU A 159 0.75 -13.71 -16.82
C LEU A 159 1.08 -13.51 -15.34
N ASN A 160 2.02 -12.61 -15.04
CA ASN A 160 2.40 -12.23 -13.65
C ASN A 160 1.61 -11.04 -13.07
N HIS A 161 0.47 -10.68 -13.68
CA HIS A 161 -0.41 -9.60 -13.21
C HIS A 161 -1.89 -9.96 -13.36
N PHE A 162 -2.73 -9.42 -12.46
CA PHE A 162 -4.17 -9.37 -12.62
C PHE A 162 -4.63 -8.09 -13.32
N GLU A 163 -5.57 -8.18 -14.25
CA GLU A 163 -6.09 -7.05 -15.03
C GLU A 163 -6.60 -5.86 -14.18
N PHE A 164 -7.09 -6.14 -12.96
CA PHE A 164 -7.64 -5.12 -12.06
C PHE A 164 -6.88 -5.04 -10.73
N HIS A 165 -5.57 -5.32 -10.73
CA HIS A 165 -4.74 -5.20 -9.51
C HIS A 165 -4.74 -3.77 -8.94
N SER A 166 -5.01 -2.75 -9.75
CA SER A 166 -5.14 -1.36 -9.29
C SER A 166 -6.21 -1.18 -8.21
N GLU A 167 -7.20 -2.07 -8.12
CA GLU A 167 -8.23 -2.03 -7.07
C GLU A 167 -7.66 -2.17 -5.65
N ILE A 168 -6.50 -2.81 -5.49
CA ILE A 168 -5.81 -2.91 -4.21
C ILE A 168 -4.54 -2.07 -4.15
N SER A 169 -3.85 -1.86 -5.28
CA SER A 169 -2.55 -1.19 -5.29
C SER A 169 -2.62 0.34 -5.45
N ASP A 170 -3.71 0.87 -6.01
CA ASP A 170 -3.91 2.31 -6.02
C ASP A 170 -4.39 2.80 -4.65
N LYS A 171 -3.76 3.85 -4.14
CA LYS A 171 -3.97 4.35 -2.76
C LYS A 171 -5.38 4.85 -2.54
N PHE A 172 -5.96 5.55 -3.52
CA PHE A 172 -7.33 6.05 -3.46
C PHE A 172 -8.31 4.87 -3.45
N LYS A 173 -8.17 3.94 -4.40
CA LYS A 173 -9.04 2.75 -4.47
C LYS A 173 -8.92 1.86 -3.24
N LEU A 174 -7.72 1.68 -2.69
CA LEU A 174 -7.50 0.93 -1.45
C LEU A 174 -8.31 1.52 -0.30
N ALA A 175 -8.25 2.83 -0.09
CA ALA A 175 -9.01 3.52 0.96
C ALA A 175 -10.53 3.40 0.76
N VAL A 176 -11.01 3.61 -0.46
CA VAL A 176 -12.44 3.48 -0.82
C VAL A 176 -12.94 2.05 -0.62
N ASN A 177 -12.16 1.05 -1.05
CA ASN A 177 -12.51 -0.36 -0.94
C ASN A 177 -12.53 -0.83 0.52
N PHE A 178 -11.58 -0.38 1.34
CA PHE A 178 -11.60 -0.62 2.78
C PHE A 178 -12.83 0.01 3.45
N LYS A 179 -13.17 1.26 3.12
CA LYS A 179 -14.35 1.93 3.68
C LYS A 179 -15.62 1.17 3.36
N ALA A 180 -15.84 0.83 2.09
CA ALA A 180 -17.02 0.09 1.65
C ALA A 180 -17.11 -1.30 2.32
N TYR A 181 -15.99 -2.01 2.43
CA TYR A 181 -15.93 -3.31 3.10
C TYR A 181 -16.24 -3.19 4.60
N CYS A 182 -15.66 -2.22 5.28
CA CYS A 182 -15.85 -2.03 6.72
C CYS A 182 -17.29 -1.61 7.05
N ASP A 183 -17.87 -0.70 6.27
CA ASP A 183 -19.26 -0.28 6.43
C ASP A 183 -20.23 -1.46 6.27
N LYS A 184 -20.03 -2.26 5.21
CA LYS A 184 -20.85 -3.45 4.93
C LYS A 184 -20.79 -4.47 6.07
N ASN A 185 -19.62 -4.66 6.68
CA ASN A 185 -19.38 -5.67 7.72
C ASN A 185 -19.45 -5.10 9.15
N ARG A 186 -19.82 -3.82 9.32
CA ARG A 186 -19.83 -3.12 10.62
C ARG A 186 -18.49 -3.20 11.36
N LEU A 187 -17.40 -3.13 10.61
CA LEU A 187 -16.03 -3.11 11.13
C LEU A 187 -15.54 -1.67 11.23
N ASN A 188 -14.57 -1.43 12.11
CA ASN A 188 -13.88 -0.15 12.16
C ASN A 188 -12.72 -0.15 11.16
N ILE A 189 -12.79 0.72 10.14
CA ILE A 189 -11.71 0.89 9.14
C ILE A 189 -10.37 1.26 9.80
N TYR A 190 -10.41 2.00 10.90
CA TYR A 190 -9.23 2.45 11.64
C TYR A 190 -8.58 1.34 12.47
N ASP A 191 -9.02 0.08 12.35
CA ASP A 191 -8.29 -1.07 12.90
C ASP A 191 -7.30 -1.67 11.87
N TYR A 192 -7.29 -1.16 10.64
CA TYR A 192 -6.50 -1.70 9.52
C TYR A 192 -5.57 -0.66 8.88
N ILE A 193 -6.08 0.55 8.63
CA ILE A 193 -5.34 1.66 8.02
C ILE A 193 -5.45 2.91 8.90
N PRO A 194 -4.46 3.83 8.86
CA PRO A 194 -4.58 5.10 9.57
C PRO A 194 -5.81 5.90 9.10
N THR A 195 -6.25 6.89 9.88
CA THR A 195 -7.36 7.76 9.46
C THR A 195 -7.10 8.36 8.08
N THR A 196 -7.94 8.01 7.11
CA THR A 196 -7.68 8.27 5.68
C THR A 196 -8.91 8.86 5.02
N PHE A 197 -8.71 9.96 4.29
CA PHE A 197 -9.70 10.61 3.44
C PHE A 197 -9.26 10.46 1.98
N ALA A 198 -10.08 9.80 1.17
CA ALA A 198 -9.91 9.73 -0.27
C ALA A 198 -10.69 10.89 -0.90
N ILE A 199 -10.03 11.70 -1.74
CA ILE A 199 -10.60 12.92 -2.31
C ILE A 199 -10.38 12.93 -3.82
N GLU A 200 -11.46 13.22 -4.55
CA GLU A 200 -11.46 13.30 -6.01
C GLU A 200 -11.95 14.68 -6.47
N CYS A 201 -11.05 15.45 -7.10
CA CYS A 201 -11.29 16.84 -7.51
C CYS A 201 -12.44 17.01 -8.52
N THR A 202 -12.69 16.01 -9.37
CA THR A 202 -13.73 16.05 -10.40
C THR A 202 -15.08 15.52 -9.92
N ASN A 203 -15.15 15.01 -8.69
CA ASN A 203 -16.37 14.44 -8.15
C ASN A 203 -17.36 15.53 -7.71
N GLU A 204 -18.64 15.34 -8.01
CA GLU A 204 -19.71 16.22 -7.50
C GLU A 204 -19.74 16.27 -5.97
N ASN A 205 -19.28 15.21 -5.32
CA ASN A 205 -19.18 15.09 -3.86
C ASN A 205 -17.91 15.70 -3.25
N LEU A 206 -16.98 16.27 -4.04
CA LEU A 206 -15.73 16.88 -3.54
C LEU A 206 -15.98 17.81 -2.34
N LYS A 207 -17.06 18.58 -2.44
CA LYS A 207 -17.56 19.51 -1.42
C LYS A 207 -17.85 18.84 -0.08
N SER A 208 -18.46 17.66 -0.12
CA SER A 208 -18.73 16.83 1.06
C SER A 208 -17.43 16.23 1.57
N GLU A 209 -16.62 15.62 0.71
CA GLU A 209 -15.35 14.96 1.08
C GLU A 209 -14.37 15.91 1.80
N LEU A 210 -14.16 17.11 1.24
CA LEU A 210 -13.33 18.14 1.87
C LEU A 210 -13.93 18.62 3.19
N PHE A 211 -15.26 18.76 3.28
CA PHE A 211 -15.91 19.15 4.52
C PHE A 211 -15.67 18.11 5.62
N GLN A 212 -15.77 16.82 5.30
CA GLN A 212 -15.49 15.74 6.25
C GLN A 212 -14.06 15.80 6.78
N PHE A 213 -13.08 15.93 5.87
CA PHE A 213 -11.69 16.06 6.25
C PHE A 213 -11.44 17.29 7.14
N ILE A 214 -11.93 18.47 6.76
CA ILE A 214 -11.64 19.69 7.51
C ILE A 214 -12.37 19.69 8.86
N SER A 215 -13.61 19.18 8.93
CA SER A 215 -14.34 19.01 10.19
C SER A 215 -13.53 18.15 11.15
N PHE A 216 -13.06 17.01 10.65
CA PHE A 216 -12.19 16.11 11.41
C PHE A 216 -10.88 16.79 11.84
N TYR A 217 -10.20 17.47 10.91
CA TYR A 217 -8.97 18.21 11.18
C TYR A 217 -9.17 19.19 12.33
N ARG A 218 -10.25 19.99 12.31
CA ARG A 218 -10.52 21.01 13.35
C ARG A 218 -10.85 20.40 14.70
N GLN A 219 -11.61 19.31 14.73
CA GLN A 219 -11.93 18.62 15.99
C GLN A 219 -10.69 18.05 16.68
N ASN A 220 -9.66 17.70 15.90
CA ASN A 220 -8.47 17.00 16.39
C ASN A 220 -7.19 17.86 16.38
N CYS A 221 -7.26 19.09 15.87
CA CYS A 221 -6.11 19.99 15.85
C CYS A 221 -5.92 20.64 17.22
N PRO A 222 -4.68 20.64 17.78
CA PRO A 222 -4.38 21.40 18.99
C PRO A 222 -4.81 22.86 18.86
N GLN A 223 -5.39 23.43 19.93
CA GLN A 223 -6.00 24.76 19.88
C GLN A 223 -5.07 25.85 19.32
N HIS A 224 -3.79 25.81 19.67
CA HIS A 224 -2.77 26.77 19.22
C HIS A 224 -2.39 26.62 17.74
N LYS A 225 -2.79 25.52 17.07
CA LYS A 225 -2.59 25.26 15.64
C LYS A 225 -3.88 25.35 14.82
N LEU A 226 -5.01 25.69 15.43
CA LEU A 226 -6.26 25.84 14.70
C LEU A 226 -6.15 27.00 13.70
N PRO A 227 -6.39 26.76 12.40
CA PRO A 227 -6.36 27.84 11.43
C PRO A 227 -7.53 28.80 11.67
N GLU A 228 -7.26 30.11 11.57
CA GLU A 228 -8.31 31.10 11.38
C GLU A 228 -8.98 30.83 10.04
N LEU A 229 -10.26 30.46 10.08
CA LEU A 229 -11.03 30.29 8.86
C LEU A 229 -11.52 31.65 8.37
N ASP A 230 -11.36 31.87 7.06
CA ASP A 230 -12.05 32.96 6.35
C ASP A 230 -13.58 32.86 6.59
N LYS A 231 -14.27 34.01 6.57
CA LYS A 231 -15.73 34.11 6.67
C LYS A 231 -16.46 33.18 5.69
N THR A 232 -15.92 32.99 4.48
CA THR A 232 -16.49 32.12 3.44
C THR A 232 -16.49 30.66 3.86
N ILE A 233 -15.35 30.21 4.41
CA ILE A 233 -15.18 28.86 4.91
C ILE A 233 -16.04 28.68 6.17
N LYS A 234 -16.11 29.68 7.06
CA LYS A 234 -17.03 29.67 8.23
C LYS A 234 -18.49 29.54 7.82
N GLN A 235 -18.97 30.28 6.82
CA GLN A 235 -20.34 30.17 6.29
C GLN A 235 -20.61 28.77 5.70
N TYR A 236 -19.64 28.23 4.98
CA TYR A 236 -19.68 26.86 4.46
C TYR A 236 -19.70 25.82 5.60
N PHE A 237 -18.99 26.05 6.71
CA PHE A 237 -19.02 25.17 7.88
C PHE A 237 -20.35 25.20 8.62
N PHE A 238 -20.99 26.37 8.70
CA PHE A 238 -22.28 26.54 9.37
C PHE A 238 -23.44 25.83 8.67
N SER A 239 -23.34 25.52 7.36
CA SER A 239 -24.43 24.84 6.63
C SER A 239 -24.44 23.31 6.74
N TYR A 240 -23.32 22.67 7.15
CA TYR A 240 -23.17 21.20 7.16
C TYR A 240 -22.93 20.61 8.56
N THR A 241 -23.05 21.43 9.61
CA THR A 241 -22.74 21.06 11.01
C THR A 241 -23.68 20.01 11.63
N THR A 242 -24.77 19.63 10.96
CA THR A 242 -25.82 18.77 11.50
C THR A 242 -25.68 17.26 11.25
N LEU A 243 -24.61 16.77 10.59
CA LEU A 243 -24.61 15.42 10.01
C LEU A 243 -23.43 14.50 10.32
N TYR A 244 -22.58 14.78 11.32
CA TYR A 244 -21.40 13.92 11.56
C TYR A 244 -21.51 13.00 12.77
N ASP A 245 -21.38 11.69 12.50
CA ASP A 245 -21.22 10.63 13.49
C ASP A 245 -19.83 10.74 14.14
N THR A 246 -19.81 10.84 15.47
CA THR A 246 -18.64 11.13 16.32
C THR A 246 -17.73 9.92 16.55
N LYS A 247 -17.97 8.81 15.85
CA LYS A 247 -17.24 7.54 16.03
C LYS A 247 -15.90 7.50 15.28
N VAL A 248 -15.08 8.54 15.36
CA VAL A 248 -13.68 8.37 14.96
C VAL A 248 -12.90 7.86 16.16
N ASN A 249 -12.35 6.66 16.01
CA ASN A 249 -11.57 6.03 17.07
C ASN A 249 -10.23 6.77 17.19
N HIS A 250 -10.02 7.48 18.31
CA HIS A 250 -8.78 8.19 18.56
C HIS A 250 -7.71 7.19 19.01
N TYR A 251 -6.88 6.72 18.08
CA TYR A 251 -5.65 6.03 18.42
C TYR A 251 -4.61 7.06 18.87
N PRO A 252 -4.17 7.07 20.15
CA PRO A 252 -3.32 8.14 20.69
C PRO A 252 -1.96 8.29 19.99
N THR A 253 -1.54 7.32 19.18
CA THR A 253 -0.30 7.35 18.39
C THR A 253 -0.39 8.12 17.10
N LEU A 254 -1.59 8.16 16.53
CA LEU A 254 -1.86 8.96 15.35
C LEU A 254 -1.83 10.44 15.70
N PHE A 255 -2.09 10.81 16.96
CA PHE A 255 -2.18 12.20 17.39
C PHE A 255 -1.02 12.57 18.31
N GLY A 256 -0.23 13.55 17.90
CA GLY A 256 0.76 14.22 18.74
C GLY A 256 0.47 15.72 18.84
N ASN A 257 1.49 16.49 19.24
CA ASN A 257 1.39 17.94 19.34
C ASN A 257 1.44 18.63 17.97
N GLU A 258 1.89 17.92 16.93
CA GLU A 258 2.20 18.54 15.65
C GLU A 258 1.02 18.52 14.67
N ASN A 259 0.05 17.61 14.86
CA ASN A 259 -1.09 17.35 13.99
C ASN A 259 -0.67 17.12 12.52
N LEU A 260 0.25 16.18 12.33
CA LEU A 260 0.82 15.88 11.02
C LEU A 260 -0.12 15.04 10.15
N TRP A 261 -0.06 15.30 8.84
CA TRP A 261 -0.79 14.56 7.82
C TRP A 261 0.16 14.20 6.68
N ILE A 262 -0.24 13.20 5.90
CA ILE A 262 0.46 12.81 4.68
C ILE A 262 -0.49 12.94 3.51
N PHE A 263 -0.10 13.77 2.54
CA PHE A 263 -0.80 13.95 1.27
C PHE A 263 -0.15 13.05 0.23
N LYS A 264 -0.93 12.17 -0.38
CA LYS A 264 -0.46 11.17 -1.35
C LYS A 264 -1.31 11.24 -2.62
N PRO A 265 -0.74 11.65 -3.77
CA PRO A 265 -1.43 11.54 -5.06
C PRO A 265 -1.65 10.07 -5.45
N SER A 266 -2.75 9.79 -6.16
CA SER A 266 -3.02 8.46 -6.73
C SER A 266 -2.09 8.09 -7.88
N ASN A 267 -1.99 6.79 -8.18
CA ASN A 267 -1.19 6.23 -9.28
C ASN A 267 0.31 6.60 -9.26
N MET A 268 0.88 6.83 -8.07
CA MET A 268 2.31 7.11 -7.88
C MET A 268 2.96 6.14 -6.88
N ASN A 269 4.20 5.74 -7.19
CA ASN A 269 4.99 4.76 -6.45
C ASN A 269 6.35 5.36 -6.02
N GLN A 270 7.13 4.61 -5.24
CA GLN A 270 8.50 4.95 -4.85
C GLN A 270 8.63 6.27 -4.06
N GLY A 271 7.59 6.64 -3.31
CA GLY A 271 7.57 7.87 -2.52
C GLY A 271 7.31 9.16 -3.32
N ARG A 272 7.01 9.02 -4.62
CA ARG A 272 6.73 10.17 -5.50
C ARG A 272 5.50 10.96 -5.07
N GLY A 273 5.66 12.27 -5.06
CA GLY A 273 4.60 13.23 -4.78
C GLY A 273 4.06 13.19 -3.35
N ILE A 274 4.71 12.48 -2.44
CA ILE A 274 4.31 12.39 -1.03
C ILE A 274 4.75 13.65 -0.30
N HIS A 275 3.79 14.29 0.37
CA HIS A 275 4.05 15.47 1.20
C HIS A 275 3.65 15.18 2.64
N VAL A 276 4.58 15.39 3.58
CA VAL A 276 4.22 15.52 4.99
C VAL A 276 3.76 16.95 5.21
N VAL A 277 2.49 17.12 5.58
CA VAL A 277 1.85 18.43 5.71
C VAL A 277 1.49 18.71 7.16
N ARG A 278 1.65 19.96 7.56
CA ARG A 278 1.57 20.42 8.96
C ARG A 278 0.40 21.35 9.21
N SER A 279 -0.25 21.81 8.15
CA SER A 279 -1.35 22.75 8.21
C SER A 279 -2.40 22.44 7.16
N LEU A 280 -3.65 22.86 7.42
CA LEU A 280 -4.71 22.80 6.43
C LEU A 280 -4.39 23.64 5.19
N GLN A 281 -3.67 24.76 5.36
CA GLN A 281 -3.28 25.60 4.22
C GLN A 281 -2.34 24.87 3.27
N GLU A 282 -1.34 24.15 3.79
CA GLU A 282 -0.43 23.33 2.97
C GLU A 282 -1.17 22.28 2.15
N VAL A 283 -2.19 21.62 2.72
CA VAL A 283 -3.03 20.67 2.00
C VAL A 283 -3.67 21.32 0.78
N LEU A 284 -4.32 22.49 0.96
CA LEU A 284 -5.02 23.20 -0.10
C LEU A 284 -4.03 23.74 -1.15
N ASP A 285 -2.88 24.24 -0.72
CA ASP A 285 -1.83 24.72 -1.61
C ASP A 285 -1.26 23.59 -2.47
N ILE A 286 -0.99 22.42 -1.89
CA ILE A 286 -0.49 21.26 -2.62
C ILE A 286 -1.55 20.76 -3.61
N GLN A 287 -2.81 20.64 -3.18
CA GLN A 287 -3.91 20.24 -4.06
C GLN A 287 -3.98 21.15 -5.31
N SER A 288 -3.95 22.48 -5.12
CA SER A 288 -4.01 23.43 -6.24
C SER A 288 -2.82 23.30 -7.20
N LYS A 289 -1.62 22.97 -6.70
CA LYS A 289 -0.43 22.76 -7.54
C LYS A 289 -0.56 21.53 -8.43
N TYR A 290 -1.17 20.44 -7.96
CA TYR A 290 -1.38 19.24 -8.79
C TYR A 290 -2.37 19.48 -9.94
N GLN A 291 -3.33 20.40 -9.78
CA GLN A 291 -4.23 20.82 -10.87
C GLN A 291 -3.48 21.61 -11.96
N GLY A 292 -2.42 22.35 -11.60
CA GLY A 292 -1.60 23.13 -12.53
C GLY A 292 -0.37 22.40 -13.09
N GLY A 293 -0.17 21.12 -12.75
CA GLY A 293 1.05 20.37 -13.08
C GLY A 293 2.15 20.59 -12.05
N TYR A 294 2.12 19.78 -10.99
CA TYR A 294 3.10 19.83 -9.91
C TYR A 294 4.50 19.44 -10.42
N LYS A 295 5.49 20.32 -10.24
CA LYS A 295 6.87 20.06 -10.65
C LYS A 295 7.62 19.34 -9.52
N GLU A 296 7.93 18.07 -9.75
CA GLU A 296 8.69 17.22 -8.84
C GLU A 296 10.16 17.18 -9.26
N LYS A 297 11.07 17.28 -8.27
CA LYS A 297 12.49 16.98 -8.45
C LYS A 297 12.75 15.56 -7.96
N LEU A 298 13.15 14.68 -8.87
CA LEU A 298 13.60 13.34 -8.53
C LEU A 298 15.11 13.27 -8.55
N LEU A 299 15.65 12.52 -7.61
CA LEU A 299 17.07 12.31 -7.46
C LEU A 299 17.39 10.85 -7.66
N GLU A 300 18.24 10.54 -8.64
CA GLU A 300 18.81 9.21 -8.83
C GLU A 300 20.30 9.25 -8.53
N VAL A 301 20.79 8.22 -7.84
CA VAL A 301 22.21 8.06 -7.54
C VAL A 301 22.69 6.70 -8.03
N LYS A 302 23.94 6.64 -8.51
CA LYS A 302 24.65 5.38 -8.72
C LYS A 302 25.75 5.25 -7.69
N ARG A 303 25.95 4.03 -7.20
CA ARG A 303 26.99 3.71 -6.21
C ARG A 303 27.95 2.66 -6.74
N ASN A 304 29.18 2.68 -6.24
CA ASN A 304 30.16 1.61 -6.46
C ASN A 304 29.94 0.44 -5.45
N GLU A 305 30.79 -0.58 -5.54
CA GLU A 305 30.76 -1.75 -4.64
C GLU A 305 31.05 -1.39 -3.18
N GLN A 306 31.77 -0.29 -2.94
CA GLN A 306 32.05 0.27 -1.61
C GLN A 306 30.90 1.14 -1.09
N ASN A 307 29.76 1.17 -1.80
CA ASN A 307 28.56 1.94 -1.48
C ASN A 307 28.79 3.48 -1.49
N GLU A 308 29.80 3.97 -2.21
CA GLU A 308 30.07 5.39 -2.40
C GLU A 308 29.31 5.93 -3.62
N ILE A 309 28.80 7.16 -3.53
CA ILE A 309 28.06 7.78 -4.64
C ILE A 309 29.05 8.21 -5.74
N ILE A 310 28.92 7.60 -6.92
CA ILE A 310 29.77 7.90 -8.09
C ILE A 310 29.07 8.77 -9.14
N ASN A 311 27.73 8.80 -9.13
CA ASN A 311 26.95 9.64 -10.03
C ASN A 311 25.65 10.08 -9.37
N LYS A 312 25.19 11.29 -9.72
CA LYS A 312 23.99 11.93 -9.20
C LYS A 312 23.25 12.63 -10.35
N VAL A 313 22.03 12.19 -10.65
CA VAL A 313 21.20 12.77 -11.71
C VAL A 313 19.91 13.32 -11.11
N VAL A 314 19.52 14.52 -11.52
CA VAL A 314 18.28 15.16 -11.08
C VAL A 314 17.32 15.26 -12.26
N TYR A 315 16.13 14.70 -12.11
CA TYR A 315 15.06 14.76 -13.09
C TYR A 315 13.98 15.73 -12.62
N LEU A 316 13.36 16.42 -13.58
CA LEU A 316 12.20 17.26 -13.35
C LEU A 316 10.98 16.62 -13.99
N ASN A 317 10.05 16.17 -13.16
CA ASN A 317 8.81 15.58 -13.61
C ASN A 317 7.64 16.53 -13.39
N THR A 318 6.66 16.47 -14.27
CA THR A 318 5.38 17.15 -14.07
C THR A 318 4.33 16.11 -13.72
N LEU A 319 3.78 16.23 -12.53
CA LEU A 319 2.77 15.35 -12.00
C LEU A 319 1.41 16.02 -12.07
N VAL A 320 0.43 15.31 -12.63
CA VAL A 320 -0.96 15.74 -12.68
C VAL A 320 -1.80 14.58 -12.16
N THR A 321 -2.69 14.87 -11.22
CA THR A 321 -3.71 13.93 -10.76
C THR A 321 -4.89 14.71 -10.19
N GLU A 322 -6.07 14.12 -10.28
CA GLU A 322 -7.29 14.63 -9.67
C GLU A 322 -7.69 13.82 -8.42
N GLN A 323 -7.05 12.68 -8.19
CA GLN A 323 -7.31 11.78 -7.08
C GLN A 323 -6.13 11.79 -6.09
N PHE A 324 -6.45 11.92 -4.81
CA PHE A 324 -5.46 11.94 -3.74
C PHE A 324 -6.03 11.37 -2.44
N VAL A 325 -5.11 10.98 -1.58
CA VAL A 325 -5.38 10.52 -0.22
C VAL A 325 -4.75 11.48 0.76
N ILE A 326 -5.54 11.95 1.72
CA ILE A 326 -5.08 12.66 2.91
C ILE A 326 -5.19 11.72 4.09
N GLN A 327 -4.05 11.27 4.60
CA GLN A 327 -3.98 10.27 5.64
C GLN A 327 -3.31 10.87 6.89
N LYS A 328 -3.80 10.52 8.08
CA LYS A 328 -3.21 10.97 9.33
C LYS A 328 -1.82 10.36 9.47
N TYR A 329 -0.83 11.22 9.71
CA TYR A 329 0.54 10.78 9.94
C TYR A 329 0.65 10.15 11.32
N ILE A 330 1.34 9.01 11.43
CA ILE A 330 1.62 8.34 12.70
C ILE A 330 2.73 9.12 13.40
N GLU A 331 2.38 10.01 14.32
CA GLU A 331 3.31 10.90 15.02
C GLU A 331 4.16 10.20 16.08
N LYS A 332 3.69 9.05 16.57
CA LYS A 332 4.42 8.20 17.53
C LYS A 332 4.67 6.81 16.95
N PRO A 333 5.50 6.69 15.90
CA PRO A 333 5.89 5.39 15.38
C PRO A 333 6.76 4.66 16.40
N MET A 334 6.80 3.34 16.35
CA MET A 334 7.88 2.59 16.97
C MET A 334 9.20 2.99 16.29
N LEU A 335 10.25 3.13 17.09
CA LEU A 335 11.57 3.51 16.62
C LEU A 335 12.59 2.40 16.91
N ILE A 336 13.54 2.21 16.01
CA ILE A 336 14.73 1.38 16.20
C ILE A 336 15.93 2.33 16.22
N ASP A 337 16.64 2.40 17.34
CA ASP A 337 17.73 3.35 17.58
C ASP A 337 17.36 4.82 17.30
N GLY A 338 16.10 5.16 17.60
CA GLY A 338 15.54 6.49 17.36
C GLY A 338 15.19 6.78 15.90
N ARG A 339 15.27 5.80 14.99
CA ARG A 339 14.94 5.95 13.55
C ARG A 339 13.61 5.28 13.23
N LYS A 340 12.86 5.92 12.33
CA LYS A 340 11.59 5.41 11.81
C LYS A 340 11.86 4.24 10.87
N PHE A 341 10.96 3.27 10.82
CA PHE A 341 11.02 2.17 9.87
C PHE A 341 9.63 1.81 9.36
N ASP A 342 9.58 1.12 8.23
CA ASP A 342 8.40 0.37 7.78
C ASP A 342 8.73 -1.12 7.64
N ILE A 343 7.70 -1.96 7.63
CA ILE A 343 7.79 -3.39 7.35
C ILE A 343 7.22 -3.65 5.97
N ARG A 344 8.02 -4.27 5.11
CA ARG A 344 7.62 -4.85 3.83
C ARG A 344 7.35 -6.34 4.04
N ALA A 345 6.09 -6.73 3.84
CA ALA A 345 5.65 -8.11 3.75
C ALA A 345 5.23 -8.45 2.30
N TYR A 346 5.19 -9.74 1.96
CA TYR A 346 4.83 -10.18 0.60
C TYR A 346 3.59 -11.07 0.62
N VAL A 347 2.70 -10.84 -0.35
CA VAL A 347 1.50 -11.64 -0.55
C VAL A 347 1.44 -12.09 -2.00
N LEU A 348 1.18 -13.38 -2.22
CA LEU A 348 0.94 -13.96 -3.54
C LEU A 348 -0.55 -14.25 -3.70
N LEU A 349 -1.14 -13.76 -4.79
CA LEU A 349 -2.47 -14.17 -5.24
C LEU A 349 -2.33 -15.08 -6.46
N THR A 350 -2.89 -16.28 -6.41
CA THR A 350 -2.83 -17.24 -7.52
C THR A 350 -4.07 -17.19 -8.40
N SER A 351 -4.04 -17.91 -9.53
CA SER A 351 -5.16 -17.96 -10.48
C SER A 351 -6.46 -18.53 -9.90
N SER A 352 -6.36 -19.38 -8.88
CA SER A 352 -7.51 -19.91 -8.13
C SER A 352 -8.03 -18.93 -7.06
N LEU A 353 -7.51 -17.70 -7.05
CA LEU A 353 -7.74 -16.67 -6.04
C LEU A 353 -7.39 -17.13 -4.62
N GLN A 354 -6.41 -18.03 -4.52
CA GLN A 354 -5.81 -18.40 -3.24
C GLN A 354 -4.78 -17.35 -2.86
N ILE A 355 -4.83 -16.95 -1.59
CA ILE A 355 -3.95 -15.94 -1.02
C ILE A 355 -2.88 -16.66 -0.21
N TYR A 356 -1.63 -16.28 -0.41
CA TYR A 356 -0.50 -16.77 0.35
C TYR A 356 0.29 -15.61 0.95
N PHE A 357 0.77 -15.78 2.17
CA PHE A 357 1.67 -14.84 2.83
C PHE A 357 3.08 -15.42 2.84
N TYR A 358 4.07 -14.65 2.41
CA TYR A 358 5.46 -15.08 2.49
C TYR A 358 5.96 -15.00 3.92
N ARG A 359 6.60 -16.05 4.43
CA ARG A 359 7.04 -16.12 5.84
C ARG A 359 8.02 -15.03 6.24
N GLU A 360 8.76 -14.51 5.27
CA GLU A 360 9.83 -13.54 5.47
C GLU A 360 9.53 -12.20 4.81
N GLY A 361 10.29 -11.20 5.20
CA GLY A 361 10.20 -9.85 4.68
C GLY A 361 11.35 -9.01 5.21
N GLN A 362 11.19 -7.69 5.14
CA GLN A 362 12.24 -6.75 5.54
C GLN A 362 11.66 -5.57 6.31
N LEU A 363 12.39 -5.13 7.32
CA LEU A 363 12.24 -3.81 7.91
C LEU A 363 13.11 -2.86 7.11
N ARG A 364 12.60 -1.68 6.77
CA ARG A 364 13.32 -0.64 6.02
C ARG A 364 13.42 0.61 6.85
N LEU A 365 14.63 0.98 7.23
CA LEU A 365 14.90 2.05 8.17
C LEU A 365 15.18 3.36 7.45
N ALA A 366 14.73 4.44 8.06
CA ALA A 366 15.21 5.78 7.78
C ALA A 366 16.70 5.87 8.12
N THR A 367 17.44 6.69 7.36
CA THR A 367 18.85 6.98 7.64
C THR A 367 18.99 7.98 8.80
N GLU A 368 18.08 8.96 8.88
CA GLU A 368 18.10 10.00 9.91
C GLU A 368 17.20 9.66 11.10
N LYS A 369 17.53 10.20 12.27
CA LYS A 369 16.72 10.05 13.51
C LYS A 369 15.36 10.73 13.37
N PHE A 370 14.36 10.10 13.95
CA PHE A 370 12.98 10.56 13.91
C PHE A 370 12.75 11.79 14.78
N ASP A 371 12.25 12.85 14.16
CA ASP A 371 11.71 14.01 14.86
C ASP A 371 10.56 14.59 14.02
N THR A 372 9.39 14.73 14.66
CA THR A 372 8.21 15.31 14.03
C THR A 372 8.40 16.75 13.59
N LYS A 373 9.41 17.49 14.07
CA LYS A 373 9.68 18.90 13.73
C LYS A 373 10.62 19.08 12.52
N VAL A 374 11.35 18.04 12.15
CA VAL A 374 12.27 18.08 11.00
C VAL A 374 11.48 18.02 9.70
N HIS A 375 11.96 18.66 8.62
CA HIS A 375 11.28 18.70 7.31
C HIS A 375 12.00 17.86 6.25
N SER A 376 12.80 16.88 6.69
CA SER A 376 13.62 16.02 5.85
C SER A 376 12.84 14.77 5.45
N ASN A 377 12.83 14.46 4.15
CA ASN A 377 12.27 13.20 3.66
C ASN A 377 13.05 11.99 4.19
N TYR A 378 14.33 12.15 4.52
CA TYR A 378 15.16 11.07 5.06
C TYR A 378 14.75 10.65 6.47
N VAL A 379 13.99 11.50 7.19
CA VAL A 379 13.38 11.20 8.49
C VAL A 379 12.02 10.50 8.33
N HIS A 380 11.19 11.01 7.41
CA HIS A 380 9.77 10.63 7.36
C HIS A 380 9.43 9.53 6.37
N LEU A 381 10.20 9.38 5.29
CA LEU A 381 9.93 8.46 4.19
C LEU A 381 10.98 7.35 4.16
N THR A 382 10.57 6.12 4.46
CA THR A 382 11.46 4.96 4.62
C THR A 382 11.64 4.16 3.32
N ASN A 383 11.03 4.61 2.22
CA ASN A 383 11.17 3.99 0.90
C ASN A 383 12.65 3.94 0.47
N ASN A 384 13.09 2.77 0.04
CA ASN A 384 14.49 2.57 -0.35
C ASN A 384 14.96 3.53 -1.44
N ALA A 385 14.11 3.83 -2.43
CA ALA A 385 14.43 4.77 -3.52
C ALA A 385 14.81 6.18 -3.01
N ILE A 386 14.26 6.61 -1.87
CA ILE A 386 14.60 7.88 -1.23
C ILE A 386 15.87 7.70 -0.39
N GLN A 387 15.87 6.71 0.50
CA GLN A 387 16.96 6.48 1.44
C GLN A 387 18.30 6.19 0.74
N TYR A 388 18.26 5.45 -0.37
CA TYR A 388 19.43 5.12 -1.19
C TYR A 388 20.17 6.34 -1.72
N THR A 389 19.52 7.51 -1.80
CA THR A 389 20.15 8.77 -2.23
C THR A 389 20.92 9.48 -1.11
N HIS A 390 20.75 9.06 0.15
CA HIS A 390 21.42 9.66 1.30
C HIS A 390 22.88 9.16 1.43
N PRO A 391 23.89 10.02 1.62
CA PRO A 391 25.30 9.60 1.70
C PRO A 391 25.59 8.52 2.75
N GLU A 392 24.89 8.57 3.89
CA GLU A 392 25.06 7.61 5.01
C GLU A 392 24.21 6.33 4.88
N TYR A 393 23.49 6.13 3.77
CA TYR A 393 22.71 4.91 3.54
C TYR A 393 23.58 3.66 3.65
N GLY A 394 23.11 2.65 4.39
CA GLY A 394 23.78 1.36 4.52
C GLY A 394 24.98 1.34 5.48
N LYS A 395 25.32 2.47 6.13
CA LYS A 395 26.50 2.55 7.00
C LYS A 395 26.29 2.04 8.42
N THR A 396 25.07 2.16 8.96
CA THR A 396 24.74 1.65 10.31
C THR A 396 24.38 0.17 10.26
N GLU A 397 23.53 -0.19 9.32
CA GLU A 397 23.20 -1.57 8.97
C GLU A 397 23.11 -1.69 7.45
N GLU A 398 23.47 -2.85 6.92
CA GLU A 398 23.53 -3.09 5.48
C GLU A 398 22.19 -2.77 4.81
N GLY A 399 22.22 -1.84 3.84
CA GLY A 399 21.03 -1.41 3.10
C GLY A 399 19.91 -0.79 3.95
N ASN A 400 20.20 -0.31 5.17
CA ASN A 400 19.21 0.16 6.14
C ASN A 400 18.09 -0.89 6.40
N GLN A 401 18.44 -2.17 6.44
CA GLN A 401 17.47 -3.25 6.48
C GLN A 401 17.74 -4.25 7.59
N TYR A 402 16.65 -4.78 8.15
CA TYR A 402 16.67 -5.95 9.02
C TYR A 402 15.70 -7.01 8.51
N ASN A 403 16.04 -8.28 8.67
CA ASN A 403 15.12 -9.40 8.42
C ASN A 403 14.18 -9.62 9.63
N PHE A 404 13.23 -10.55 9.51
CA PHE A 404 12.25 -10.81 10.57
C PHE A 404 12.83 -11.54 11.79
N ASP A 405 13.92 -12.31 11.64
CA ASP A 405 14.63 -12.91 12.78
C ASP A 405 15.32 -11.84 13.63
N GLN A 406 15.93 -10.85 12.99
CA GLN A 406 16.49 -9.67 13.66
C GLN A 406 15.39 -8.84 14.31
N ALA A 407 14.23 -8.69 13.64
CA ALA A 407 13.08 -7.98 14.22
C ALA A 407 12.61 -8.61 15.54
N GLN A 408 12.65 -9.94 15.68
CA GLN A 408 12.30 -10.62 16.93
C GLN A 408 13.16 -10.18 18.13
N ASN A 409 14.43 -9.80 17.89
CA ASN A 409 15.33 -9.30 18.93
C ASN A 409 15.19 -7.78 19.18
N LEU A 410 14.72 -7.03 18.17
CA LEU A 410 14.55 -5.57 18.25
C LEU A 410 13.22 -5.17 18.91
N PHE A 411 12.24 -6.08 18.95
CA PHE A 411 10.91 -5.82 19.48
C PHE A 411 10.80 -6.30 20.93
N LYS A 412 10.10 -5.53 21.78
CA LYS A 412 9.78 -5.94 23.16
C LYS A 412 8.61 -6.93 23.24
N ARG A 413 7.92 -7.15 22.12
CA ARG A 413 6.81 -8.10 21.97
C ARG A 413 7.20 -9.16 20.95
N ASP A 414 6.52 -10.30 21.00
CA ASP A 414 6.73 -11.37 20.02
C ASP A 414 6.41 -10.88 18.61
N PHE A 415 7.46 -10.72 17.79
CA PHE A 415 7.32 -10.22 16.44
C PHE A 415 6.59 -11.24 15.56
N ARG A 416 6.98 -12.52 15.64
CA ARG A 416 6.49 -13.59 14.76
C ARG A 416 5.04 -13.97 15.05
N GLN A 417 4.65 -14.06 16.31
CA GLN A 417 3.31 -14.48 16.70
C GLN A 417 2.34 -13.30 16.80
N GLU A 418 2.72 -12.21 17.49
CA GLU A 418 1.79 -11.11 17.75
C GLU A 418 1.74 -10.13 16.57
N ILE A 419 2.88 -9.57 16.18
CA ILE A 419 2.93 -8.47 15.21
C ILE A 419 2.69 -8.98 13.80
N LEU A 420 3.44 -10.01 13.40
CA LEU A 420 3.31 -10.64 12.08
C LEU A 420 1.95 -11.36 11.95
N GLY A 421 1.40 -11.91 13.03
CA GLY A 421 0.04 -12.46 13.05
C GLY A 421 -1.03 -11.40 12.73
N ARG A 422 -0.90 -10.19 13.29
CA ARG A 422 -1.78 -9.05 12.95
C ARG A 422 -1.56 -8.56 11.51
N ILE A 423 -0.30 -8.48 11.07
CA ILE A 423 0.03 -8.13 9.67
C ILE A 423 -0.63 -9.12 8.71
N LYS A 424 -0.50 -10.44 8.94
CA LYS A 424 -1.17 -11.49 8.15
C LYS A 424 -2.69 -11.28 8.09
N ASN A 425 -3.32 -10.96 9.21
CA ASN A 425 -4.76 -10.69 9.26
C ASN A 425 -5.15 -9.44 8.46
N ILE A 426 -4.44 -8.33 8.62
CA ILE A 426 -4.69 -7.09 7.85
C ILE A 426 -4.47 -7.35 6.35
N SER A 427 -3.42 -8.08 5.99
CA SER A 427 -3.14 -8.50 4.62
C SER A 427 -4.30 -9.29 4.04
N TYR A 428 -4.78 -10.33 4.73
CA TYR A 428 -5.93 -11.10 4.29
C TYR A 428 -7.18 -10.22 4.11
N THR A 429 -7.49 -9.35 5.08
CA THR A 429 -8.64 -8.44 5.00
C THR A 429 -8.51 -7.48 3.80
N ALA A 430 -7.33 -6.94 3.52
CA ALA A 430 -7.10 -6.07 2.36
C ALA A 430 -7.52 -6.74 1.05
N PHE A 431 -7.15 -8.01 0.85
CA PHE A 431 -7.57 -8.77 -0.32
C PHE A 431 -9.08 -9.08 -0.33
N GLN A 432 -9.70 -9.29 0.84
CA GLN A 432 -11.16 -9.46 0.93
C GLN A 432 -11.92 -8.20 0.47
N THR A 433 -11.35 -7.00 0.62
CA THR A 433 -11.98 -5.76 0.15
C THR A 433 -12.14 -5.71 -1.38
N VAL A 434 -11.30 -6.44 -2.13
CA VAL A 434 -11.26 -6.45 -3.60
C VAL A 434 -11.69 -7.79 -4.20
N LYS A 435 -12.23 -8.69 -3.39
CA LYS A 435 -12.67 -10.04 -3.75
C LYS A 435 -13.42 -10.14 -5.09
N HIS A 436 -14.37 -9.24 -5.33
CA HIS A 436 -15.19 -9.24 -6.56
C HIS A 436 -14.68 -8.28 -7.65
N LYS A 437 -13.55 -7.60 -7.41
CA LYS A 437 -13.03 -6.55 -8.27
C LYS A 437 -11.72 -6.95 -8.96
N ILE A 438 -10.78 -7.53 -8.21
CA ILE A 438 -9.42 -7.85 -8.69
C ILE A 438 -9.40 -8.80 -9.88
N ASN A 439 -10.37 -9.72 -9.95
CA ASN A 439 -10.55 -10.65 -11.07
C ASN A 439 -12.01 -10.69 -11.55
N LYS A 440 -12.64 -9.52 -11.75
CA LYS A 440 -14.06 -9.43 -12.15
C LYS A 440 -14.37 -10.14 -13.48
N GLN A 441 -13.38 -10.26 -14.37
CA GLN A 441 -13.50 -10.95 -15.66
C GLN A 441 -13.17 -12.45 -15.58
N LYS A 442 -12.93 -13.00 -14.39
CA LYS A 442 -12.62 -14.42 -14.14
C LYS A 442 -11.47 -14.92 -15.03
N ARG A 443 -10.43 -14.10 -15.20
CA ARG A 443 -9.19 -14.45 -15.91
C ARG A 443 -8.57 -15.68 -15.26
N LYS A 444 -8.12 -16.61 -16.08
CA LYS A 444 -7.37 -17.80 -15.68
C LYS A 444 -5.89 -17.58 -15.93
N ASN A 445 -5.04 -18.37 -15.28
CA ASN A 445 -3.59 -18.38 -15.50
C ASN A 445 -2.95 -16.99 -15.28
N CYS A 446 -3.42 -16.26 -14.27
CA CYS A 446 -2.76 -15.06 -13.77
C CYS A 446 -2.37 -15.30 -12.32
N PHE A 447 -1.17 -14.89 -11.92
CA PHE A 447 -0.80 -14.79 -10.51
C PHE A 447 -0.05 -13.48 -10.31
N GLU A 448 0.04 -13.00 -9.09
CA GLU A 448 0.73 -11.74 -8.82
C GLU A 448 1.30 -11.71 -7.40
N ILE A 449 2.53 -11.22 -7.29
CA ILE A 449 3.21 -10.96 -6.03
C ILE A 449 3.04 -9.48 -5.69
N PHE A 450 2.52 -9.22 -4.49
CA PHE A 450 2.29 -7.89 -3.94
C PHE A 450 3.24 -7.64 -2.78
N GLY A 451 3.79 -6.43 -2.71
CA GLY A 451 4.49 -5.93 -1.52
C GLY A 451 3.54 -5.10 -0.67
N MET A 452 3.38 -5.43 0.60
CA MET A 452 2.53 -4.69 1.54
C MET A 452 3.38 -3.94 2.55
N ASP A 453 3.12 -2.64 2.71
CA ASP A 453 3.94 -1.74 3.51
C ASP A 453 3.19 -1.37 4.79
N PHE A 454 3.81 -1.65 5.93
CA PHE A 454 3.23 -1.41 7.25
C PHE A 454 4.10 -0.47 8.07
N ILE A 455 3.48 0.40 8.85
CA ILE A 455 4.16 1.11 9.94
C ILE A 455 3.68 0.51 11.26
N ILE A 456 4.61 0.33 12.20
CA ILE A 456 4.30 -0.05 13.58
C ILE A 456 4.30 1.20 14.43
N ASP A 457 3.26 1.41 15.24
CA ASP A 457 3.25 2.49 16.22
C ASP A 457 3.91 2.08 17.56
N GLU A 458 4.13 3.05 18.45
CA GLU A 458 4.83 2.80 19.72
C GLU A 458 4.11 1.81 20.66
N GLN A 459 2.81 1.50 20.43
CA GLN A 459 2.08 0.43 21.13
C GLN A 459 2.06 -0.90 20.36
N TYR A 460 2.93 -1.04 19.37
CA TYR A 460 3.09 -2.24 18.55
C TYR A 460 1.84 -2.57 17.71
N THR A 461 1.09 -1.55 17.29
CA THR A 461 -0.03 -1.72 16.37
C THR A 461 0.46 -1.58 14.93
N PRO A 462 0.27 -2.61 14.07
CA PRO A 462 0.57 -2.49 12.65
C PRO A 462 -0.52 -1.74 11.90
N TRP A 463 -0.09 -0.85 11.01
CA TRP A 463 -0.94 -0.01 10.17
C TRP A 463 -0.58 -0.24 8.71
N LEU A 464 -1.52 -0.71 7.89
CA LEU A 464 -1.29 -0.83 6.44
C LEU A 464 -1.24 0.57 5.81
N ILE A 465 -0.17 0.83 5.07
CA ILE A 465 0.10 2.14 4.46
C ILE A 465 -0.15 2.12 2.96
N GLU A 466 0.29 1.07 2.27
CA GLU A 466 0.08 0.86 0.84
C GLU A 466 0.26 -0.60 0.44
N VAL A 467 -0.25 -0.95 -0.74
CA VAL A 467 0.00 -2.23 -1.42
C VAL A 467 0.63 -1.91 -2.76
N ASN A 468 1.77 -2.52 -3.03
CA ASN A 468 2.58 -2.32 -4.22
C ASN A 468 2.45 -3.52 -5.14
N THR A 469 2.01 -3.30 -6.38
CA THR A 469 2.20 -4.27 -7.46
C THR A 469 3.64 -4.17 -7.96
N ASN A 470 4.13 -5.26 -8.56
CA ASN A 470 5.52 -5.36 -8.98
C ASN A 470 6.49 -4.85 -7.89
N PRO A 471 6.47 -5.42 -6.67
CA PRO A 471 7.33 -4.96 -5.60
C PRO A 471 8.79 -5.00 -6.10
N SER A 472 9.55 -3.95 -5.81
CA SER A 472 10.95 -3.85 -6.25
C SER A 472 11.71 -5.12 -5.87
N LEU A 473 12.39 -5.68 -6.87
CA LEU A 473 13.28 -6.84 -6.79
C LEU A 473 14.75 -6.41 -6.90
N GLU A 474 15.03 -5.12 -6.70
CA GLU A 474 16.41 -4.61 -6.72
C GLU A 474 17.20 -5.08 -5.52
N VAL A 475 18.34 -5.72 -5.79
CA VAL A 475 19.23 -6.25 -4.76
C VAL A 475 20.15 -5.14 -4.28
N THR A 476 19.81 -4.56 -3.12
CA THR A 476 20.59 -3.48 -2.48
C THR A 476 21.29 -3.91 -1.19
N SER A 477 21.17 -5.19 -0.84
CA SER A 477 21.81 -5.81 0.32
C SER A 477 21.89 -7.33 0.12
N LYS A 478 22.77 -8.01 0.86
CA LYS A 478 22.85 -9.48 0.90
C LYS A 478 21.53 -10.16 1.29
N LEU A 479 20.75 -9.51 2.15
CA LEU A 479 19.42 -10.00 2.51
C LEU A 479 18.54 -10.15 1.27
N LEU A 480 18.49 -9.14 0.41
CA LEU A 480 17.65 -9.14 -0.79
C LEU A 480 18.20 -10.06 -1.88
N ASP A 481 19.51 -10.22 -1.95
CA ASP A 481 20.19 -11.13 -2.87
C ASP A 481 19.77 -12.59 -2.65
N GLN A 482 19.45 -12.96 -1.41
CA GLN A 482 18.94 -14.30 -1.08
C GLN A 482 17.41 -14.36 -1.06
N LEU A 483 16.74 -13.35 -0.50
CA LEU A 483 15.30 -13.31 -0.33
C LEU A 483 14.56 -13.35 -1.67
N PHE A 484 14.96 -12.55 -2.65
CA PHE A 484 14.19 -12.40 -3.90
C PHE A 484 14.26 -13.63 -4.80
N PRO A 485 15.43 -14.22 -5.09
CA PRO A 485 15.47 -15.45 -5.88
C PRO A 485 14.65 -16.56 -5.22
N ARG A 486 14.77 -16.72 -3.89
CA ARG A 486 14.02 -17.74 -3.15
C ARG A 486 12.51 -17.47 -3.18
N MET A 487 12.07 -16.25 -2.91
CA MET A 487 10.65 -15.88 -2.92
C MET A 487 9.98 -16.10 -4.28
N VAL A 488 10.63 -15.66 -5.36
CA VAL A 488 10.07 -15.81 -6.72
C VAL A 488 10.12 -17.28 -7.16
N ASN A 489 11.20 -18.01 -6.86
CA ASN A 489 11.28 -19.44 -7.15
C ASN A 489 10.15 -20.21 -6.46
N ASP A 490 9.93 -19.96 -5.17
CA ASP A 490 8.86 -20.59 -4.41
C ASP A 490 7.48 -20.22 -4.95
N ALA A 491 7.29 -18.99 -5.46
CA ALA A 491 6.04 -18.61 -6.11
C ALA A 491 5.83 -19.42 -7.39
N PHE A 492 6.86 -19.54 -8.24
CA PHE A 492 6.79 -20.33 -9.49
C PHE A 492 6.45 -21.80 -9.23
N ARG A 493 7.01 -22.41 -8.18
CA ARG A 493 6.72 -23.80 -7.78
C ARG A 493 5.24 -24.07 -7.50
N ILE A 494 4.48 -23.06 -7.07
CA ILE A 494 3.04 -23.15 -6.76
C ILE A 494 2.14 -22.42 -7.77
N THR A 495 2.72 -21.88 -8.85
CA THR A 495 1.98 -21.22 -9.94
C THR A 495 2.40 -21.75 -11.30
N VAL A 496 3.55 -21.30 -11.80
CA VAL A 496 4.10 -21.62 -13.13
C VAL A 496 4.28 -23.12 -13.29
N ASP A 497 4.96 -23.77 -12.33
CA ASP A 497 5.35 -25.19 -12.43
C ASP A 497 4.14 -26.13 -12.26
N LEU A 498 3.02 -25.65 -11.69
CA LEU A 498 1.76 -26.41 -11.66
C LEU A 498 1.05 -26.44 -13.02
N VAL A 499 1.19 -25.39 -13.82
CA VAL A 499 0.58 -25.29 -15.15
C VAL A 499 1.51 -25.84 -16.24
N PHE A 500 2.81 -25.69 -16.04
CA PHE A 500 3.89 -26.12 -16.94
C PHE A 500 4.86 -27.05 -16.19
N PRO A 501 4.46 -28.32 -15.97
CA PRO A 501 5.21 -29.25 -15.14
C PRO A 501 6.61 -29.55 -15.71
N GLN A 502 7.55 -29.76 -14.82
CA GLN A 502 8.95 -30.09 -15.13
C GLN A 502 9.30 -31.45 -14.55
N ASN A 503 10.29 -32.11 -15.14
CA ASN A 503 10.70 -33.44 -14.69
C ASN A 503 11.39 -33.38 -13.32
N GLU A 504 12.29 -32.41 -13.06
CA GLU A 504 12.75 -31.99 -11.72
C GLU A 504 13.35 -30.56 -11.82
N PRO A 505 12.86 -29.56 -11.07
CA PRO A 505 13.47 -28.23 -11.07
C PRO A 505 14.82 -28.28 -10.33
N ASN A 506 15.93 -28.25 -11.06
CA ASN A 506 17.27 -28.23 -10.50
C ASN A 506 17.66 -26.82 -10.02
N CYS A 507 16.86 -26.26 -9.10
CA CYS A 507 16.94 -24.85 -8.72
C CYS A 507 17.23 -24.73 -7.20
N ASN A 508 18.50 -24.60 -6.83
CA ASN A 508 18.89 -24.36 -5.44
C ASN A 508 18.95 -22.85 -5.16
N TYR A 509 18.08 -22.38 -4.27
CA TYR A 509 18.00 -20.98 -3.82
C TYR A 509 17.94 -20.96 -2.29
N PRO A 510 19.10 -21.08 -1.62
CA PRO A 510 19.15 -21.21 -0.17
C PRO A 510 18.84 -19.87 0.48
N PHE A 511 18.11 -19.91 1.59
CA PHE A 511 17.78 -18.70 2.34
C PHE A 511 17.70 -18.97 3.84
N MET A 512 18.58 -18.29 4.58
CA MET A 512 18.69 -18.41 6.04
C MET A 512 18.77 -19.88 6.47
N HIS A 513 17.87 -20.32 7.37
CA HIS A 513 17.83 -21.68 7.91
C HIS A 513 16.79 -22.58 7.21
N TYR A 514 16.12 -22.09 6.16
CA TYR A 514 15.08 -22.83 5.46
C TYR A 514 15.66 -23.85 4.50
N LYS A 515 15.09 -25.06 4.50
CA LYS A 515 15.45 -26.11 3.55
C LYS A 515 14.95 -25.76 2.15
N ASP A 516 15.67 -26.13 1.09
CA ASP A 516 15.30 -25.75 -0.28
C ASP A 516 14.00 -26.42 -0.76
N GLU A 517 13.67 -27.61 -0.25
CA GLU A 517 12.45 -28.31 -0.62
C GLU A 517 11.21 -27.65 -0.02
N GLU A 518 11.38 -26.86 1.04
CA GLU A 518 10.30 -26.12 1.70
C GLU A 518 9.85 -24.93 0.86
N ASN A 519 8.53 -24.76 0.74
CA ASN A 519 7.96 -23.56 0.13
C ASN A 519 7.56 -22.56 1.22
N LEU A 520 8.04 -21.32 1.12
CA LEU A 520 7.85 -20.31 2.16
C LEU A 520 6.56 -19.47 2.00
N TRP A 521 5.70 -19.81 1.05
CA TRP A 521 4.36 -19.23 0.91
C TRP A 521 3.34 -19.99 1.77
N ASP A 522 2.92 -19.38 2.88
CA ASP A 522 1.86 -19.93 3.74
C ASP A 522 0.48 -19.57 3.20
N SER A 523 -0.39 -20.55 2.99
CA SER A 523 -1.76 -20.25 2.55
C SER A 523 -2.56 -19.54 3.65
N MET A 524 -3.21 -18.44 3.29
CA MET A 524 -4.17 -17.71 4.14
C MET A 524 -5.63 -18.03 3.82
N GLY A 525 -5.89 -18.86 2.80
CA GLY A 525 -7.24 -19.20 2.31
C GLY A 525 -7.52 -18.64 0.92
N TYR A 526 -8.80 -18.59 0.55
CA TYR A 526 -9.27 -18.17 -0.77
C TYR A 526 -10.12 -16.91 -0.68
N LEU A 527 -10.09 -16.09 -1.74
CA LEU A 527 -11.17 -15.14 -2.02
C LEU A 527 -12.39 -15.95 -2.51
N GLN A 528 -13.13 -16.56 -1.58
CA GLN A 528 -14.24 -17.48 -1.86
C GLN A 528 -15.28 -16.84 -2.80
N SER A 529 -15.40 -17.19 -4.08
CA SER A 529 -16.40 -16.60 -4.99
C SER A 529 -17.83 -16.64 -4.44
#